data_AF-A0A7V3GUA4-F1
#
_entry.id   AF-A0A7V3GUA4-F1
#
_cell.length_a   1.000
_cell.length_b   1.000
_cell.length_c   1.000
_cell.angle_alpha   90.00
_cell.angle_beta   90.00
_cell.angle_gamma   90.00
#
_symmetry.space_group_name_H-M   'P 1'
#
loop_
_entity.id
_entity.type
_entity.pdbx_description
1 polymer ?
#
loop_
_entity_poly.entity_id
_entity_poly.type
_entity_poly.pdbx_seq_one_letter_code
_entity_poly.pdbx_strand_id
1 'polypeptide(L)'
;VILKAIDAPPAEFGTVEDVFAEVLAHEQKVTALIHNLYKMAVEEGDYPTQSLLQWFIDEQVEEEKNANDVLARVRMVKDYPPGILMIDEALAQRPAPTPPAQEAAA
;
A
#
# COMPACT_ATOMS: atom_id res chain seq x y z
N VAL A 1 -23.74 17.50 0.43
CA VAL A 1 -23.22 16.14 0.15
C VAL A 1 -23.79 15.19 1.19
N ILE A 2 -24.35 14.04 0.80
CA ILE A 2 -24.80 13.00 1.74
C ILE A 2 -23.73 11.92 1.74
N LEU A 3 -23.10 11.67 2.88
CA LEU A 3 -22.11 10.61 3.02
C LEU A 3 -22.81 9.27 3.19
N LYS A 4 -22.37 8.27 2.43
CA LYS A 4 -22.83 6.88 2.56
C LYS A 4 -21.94 6.13 3.53
N ALA A 5 -22.43 5.00 4.04
CA ALA A 5 -21.61 4.06 4.79
C ALA A 5 -20.49 3.50 3.90
N ILE A 6 -19.34 3.22 4.51
CA ILE A 6 -18.24 2.49 3.90
C ILE A 6 -18.49 1.01 4.16
N ASP A 7 -18.35 0.18 3.12
CA ASP A 7 -18.52 -1.26 3.25
C ASP A 7 -17.47 -1.84 4.20
N ALA A 8 -17.87 -2.84 4.99
CA ALA A 8 -16.94 -3.54 5.88
C ALA A 8 -15.89 -4.30 5.06
N PRO A 9 -14.64 -4.42 5.55
CA PRO A 9 -13.66 -5.29 4.92
C PRO A 9 -14.10 -6.76 5.03
N PRO A 10 -13.60 -7.65 4.15
CA PRO A 10 -13.81 -9.08 4.29
C PRO A 10 -13.30 -9.58 5.64
N ALA A 11 -14.02 -10.55 6.22
CA ALA A 11 -13.68 -11.15 7.51
C ALA A 11 -13.02 -12.53 7.36
N GLU A 12 -13.17 -13.15 6.20
CA GLU A 12 -12.58 -14.44 5.87
C GLU A 12 -11.54 -14.22 4.79
N PHE A 13 -10.36 -14.74 5.03
CA PHE A 13 -9.25 -14.74 4.08
C PHE A 13 -8.82 -16.17 3.83
N GLY A 14 -8.28 -16.42 2.63
CA GLY A 14 -7.78 -17.73 2.24
C GLY A 14 -6.44 -18.06 2.90
N THR A 15 -5.47 -18.45 2.09
CA THR A 15 -4.10 -18.69 2.53
C THR A 15 -3.36 -17.37 2.80
N VAL A 16 -2.19 -17.46 3.43
CA VAL A 16 -1.30 -16.30 3.60
C VAL A 16 -0.89 -15.71 2.25
N GLU A 17 -0.72 -16.55 1.23
CA GLU A 17 -0.47 -16.07 -0.13
C GLU A 17 -1.66 -15.27 -0.68
N ASP A 18 -2.88 -15.75 -0.49
CA ASP A 18 -4.09 -15.05 -0.93
C ASP A 18 -4.20 -13.67 -0.28
N VAL A 19 -3.93 -13.59 1.03
CA VAL A 19 -3.93 -12.31 1.78
C VAL A 19 -2.94 -11.32 1.16
N PHE A 20 -1.68 -11.70 0.98
CA PHE A 20 -0.68 -10.78 0.45
C PHE A 20 -0.88 -10.47 -1.04
N ALA A 21 -1.52 -11.36 -1.80
CA ALA A 21 -1.97 -11.06 -3.16
C ALA A 21 -3.09 -10.02 -3.17
N GLU A 22 -4.05 -10.10 -2.23
CA GLU A 22 -5.08 -9.08 -2.04
C GLU A 22 -4.49 -7.74 -1.59
N VAL A 23 -3.50 -7.75 -0.69
CA VAL A 23 -2.79 -6.53 -0.26
C VAL A 23 -2.13 -5.84 -1.46
N LEU A 24 -1.36 -6.58 -2.27
CA LEU A 24 -0.72 -6.01 -3.46
C LEU A 24 -1.75 -5.45 -4.45
N ALA A 25 -2.86 -6.17 -4.69
CA ALA A 25 -3.92 -5.69 -5.56
C ALA A 25 -4.61 -4.44 -4.99
N HIS A 26 -4.73 -4.33 -3.67
CA HIS A 26 -5.27 -3.15 -3.00
C HIS A 26 -4.35 -1.94 -3.19
N GLU A 27 -3.04 -2.11 -2.99
CA GLU A 27 -2.09 -1.01 -3.17
C GLU A 27 -2.07 -0.51 -4.62
N GLN A 28 -2.07 -1.43 -5.60
CA GLN A 28 -2.18 -1.06 -7.02
C GLN A 28 -3.47 -0.29 -7.34
N LYS A 29 -4.58 -0.63 -6.68
CA LYS A 29 -5.84 0.11 -6.79
C LYS A 29 -5.70 1.51 -6.21
N VAL A 30 -5.07 1.67 -5.04
CA VAL A 30 -4.85 2.98 -4.40
C VAL A 30 -3.96 3.85 -5.27
N THR A 31 -2.87 3.31 -5.81
CA THR A 31 -1.99 4.00 -6.77
C THR A 31 -2.76 4.49 -7.99
N ALA A 32 -3.61 3.65 -8.59
CA ALA A 32 -4.44 4.04 -9.71
C ALA A 32 -5.41 5.19 -9.37
N LEU A 33 -5.98 5.20 -8.15
CA LEU A 33 -6.83 6.29 -7.67
C LEU A 33 -6.04 7.59 -7.50
N ILE A 34 -4.83 7.55 -6.93
CA ILE A 34 -3.95 8.72 -6.77
C ILE A 34 -3.52 9.28 -8.13
N HIS A 35 -3.15 8.42 -9.07
CA HIS A 35 -2.83 8.84 -10.44
C HIS A 35 -4.01 9.51 -11.15
N ASN A 36 -5.24 9.03 -10.93
CA ASN A 36 -6.44 9.66 -11.48
C ASN A 36 -6.67 11.05 -10.88
N LEU A 37 -6.44 11.24 -9.57
CA LEU A 37 -6.51 12.55 -8.93
C LEU A 37 -5.43 13.49 -9.48
N TYR A 38 -4.20 13.02 -9.62
CA TYR A 38 -3.10 13.83 -10.13
C TYR A 38 -3.36 14.27 -11.57
N LYS A 39 -3.83 13.35 -12.42
CA LYS A 39 -4.23 13.65 -13.80
C LYS A 39 -5.30 14.73 -13.85
N MET A 40 -6.34 14.65 -13.02
CA MET A 40 -7.39 15.67 -12.93
C MET A 40 -6.82 17.03 -12.52
N ALA A 41 -5.94 17.06 -11.52
CA ALA A 41 -5.28 18.29 -11.08
C ALA A 41 -4.39 18.91 -12.19
N VAL A 42 -3.78 18.10 -13.05
CA VAL A 42 -3.06 18.58 -14.25
C VAL A 42 -4.01 19.17 -15.28
N GLU A 43 -5.12 18.47 -15.58
CA GLU A 43 -6.13 18.92 -16.55
C GLU A 43 -6.80 20.24 -16.13
N GLU A 44 -7.00 20.44 -14.82
CA GLU A 44 -7.59 21.66 -14.26
C GLU A 44 -6.57 22.78 -13.98
N GLY A 45 -5.26 22.50 -14.11
CA GLY A 45 -4.20 23.45 -13.77
C GLY A 45 -4.09 23.76 -12.28
N ASP A 46 -4.51 22.85 -11.40
CA ASP A 46 -4.44 22.97 -9.94
C ASP A 46 -3.04 22.59 -9.42
N TYR A 47 -2.12 23.55 -9.48
CA TYR A 47 -0.74 23.37 -9.01
C TYR A 47 -0.62 23.03 -7.51
N PRO A 48 -1.39 23.64 -6.59
CA PRO A 48 -1.38 23.22 -5.19
C PRO A 48 -1.72 21.74 -5.00
N THR A 49 -2.78 21.25 -5.66
CA THR A 49 -3.17 19.83 -5.55
C THR A 49 -2.12 18.90 -6.16
N GLN A 50 -1.51 19.29 -7.29
CA GLN A 50 -0.38 18.52 -7.86
C GLN A 50 0.78 18.39 -6.86
N SER A 51 1.18 19.50 -6.22
CA SER A 51 2.25 19.48 -5.21
C SER A 51 1.90 18.64 -3.98
N LEU A 52 0.63 18.65 -3.55
CA LEU A 52 0.15 17.83 -2.44
C LEU A 52 0.22 16.34 -2.77
N LEU A 53 -0.23 15.97 -3.97
CA LEU A 53 -0.33 14.58 -4.41
C LEU A 53 1.04 13.94 -4.69
N GLN A 54 2.08 14.73 -4.91
CA GLN A 54 3.43 14.21 -5.15
C GLN A 54 3.91 13.27 -4.04
N TRP A 55 3.70 13.65 -2.77
CA TRP A 55 4.07 12.79 -1.64
C TRP A 55 3.35 11.44 -1.69
N PHE A 56 2.04 11.45 -1.99
CA PHE A 56 1.27 10.21 -2.08
C PHE A 56 1.72 9.33 -3.24
N ILE A 57 2.20 9.92 -4.34
CA ILE A 57 2.75 9.15 -5.47
C ILE A 57 4.05 8.46 -5.03
N ASP A 58 4.94 9.20 -4.39
CA ASP A 58 6.22 8.66 -3.93
C ASP A 58 6.02 7.57 -2.88
N GLU A 59 5.07 7.75 -1.95
CA GLU A 59 4.70 6.75 -0.94
C GLU A 59 4.16 5.46 -1.56
N GLN A 60 3.27 5.56 -2.58
CA GLN A 60 2.72 4.36 -3.22
C GLN A 60 3.79 3.52 -3.95
N VAL A 61 4.90 4.11 -4.40
CA VAL A 61 6.03 3.34 -4.95
C VAL A 61 6.62 2.43 -3.88
N GLU A 62 6.79 2.93 -2.66
CA GLU A 62 7.31 2.15 -1.54
C GLU A 62 6.28 1.13 -1.02
N GLU A 63 4.99 1.48 -0.96
CA GLU A 63 3.94 0.54 -0.52
C GLU A 63 3.74 -0.63 -1.49
N GLU A 64 3.72 -0.38 -2.81
CA GLU A 64 3.65 -1.47 -3.80
C GLU A 64 4.89 -2.36 -3.77
N LYS A 65 6.08 -1.75 -3.65
CA LYS A 65 7.34 -2.49 -3.53
C LYS A 65 7.30 -3.39 -2.28
N ASN A 66 6.88 -2.83 -1.16
CA ASN A 66 6.75 -3.54 0.09
C ASN A 66 5.79 -4.73 -0.02
N ALA A 67 4.55 -4.50 -0.49
CA ALA A 67 3.56 -5.56 -0.68
C ALA A 67 4.09 -6.68 -1.59
N ASN A 68 4.73 -6.32 -2.70
CA ASN A 68 5.32 -7.27 -3.63
C ASN A 68 6.47 -8.07 -3.02
N ASP A 69 7.37 -7.43 -2.27
CA ASP A 69 8.50 -8.08 -1.61
C ASP A 69 8.04 -9.12 -0.58
N VAL A 70 6.98 -8.82 0.19
CA VAL A 70 6.41 -9.77 1.15
C VAL A 70 5.74 -10.93 0.44
N LEU A 71 4.91 -10.66 -0.58
CA LEU A 71 4.27 -11.71 -1.37
C LEU A 71 5.28 -12.65 -2.02
N ALA A 72 6.39 -12.12 -2.54
CA ALA A 72 7.47 -12.91 -3.12
C ALA A 72 8.10 -13.87 -2.09
N ARG A 73 8.33 -13.40 -0.85
CA ARG A 73 8.85 -14.24 0.25
C ARG A 73 7.85 -15.33 0.63
N VAL A 74 6.57 -15.00 0.75
CA VAL A 74 5.49 -15.97 1.05
C VAL A 74 5.45 -17.06 -0.02
N ARG A 75 5.46 -16.70 -1.30
CA ARG A 75 5.51 -17.65 -2.42
C ARG A 75 6.76 -18.53 -2.42
N MET A 76 7.89 -17.98 -1.99
CA MET A 76 9.15 -18.72 -1.91
C MET A 76 9.10 -19.81 -0.83
N VAL A 77 8.51 -19.53 0.33
CA VAL A 77 8.41 -20.51 1.44
C VAL A 77 7.21 -21.44 1.32
N LYS A 78 6.18 -21.06 0.56
CA LYS A 78 4.92 -21.81 0.41
C LYS A 78 4.33 -22.13 1.79
N ASP A 79 3.93 -23.38 2.02
CA ASP A 79 3.33 -23.83 3.29
C ASP A 79 4.36 -24.34 4.30
N TYR A 80 5.64 -23.95 4.20
CA TYR A 80 6.67 -24.38 5.14
C TYR A 80 6.61 -23.58 6.46
N PRO A 81 6.17 -24.16 7.60
CA PRO A 81 5.87 -23.37 8.80
C PRO A 81 7.06 -22.60 9.38
N PRO A 82 8.30 -23.15 9.45
CA PRO A 82 9.45 -22.37 9.88
C PRO A 82 9.76 -21.19 8.95
N GLY A 83 9.52 -21.33 7.64
CA GLY A 83 9.69 -20.23 6.69
C GLY A 83 8.71 -19.09 6.94
N ILE A 84 7.45 -19.41 7.28
CA ILE A 84 6.44 -18.42 7.65
C ILE A 84 6.81 -17.71 8.96
N LEU A 85 7.28 -18.42 9.98
CA LEU A 85 7.74 -17.81 11.24
C LEU A 85 8.91 -16.84 11.01
N MET A 86 9.86 -17.19 10.13
CA MET A 86 10.97 -16.28 9.79
C MET A 86 10.50 -15.01 9.08
N ILE A 87 9.44 -15.09 8.26
CA ILE A 87 8.84 -13.90 7.62
C ILE A 87 8.18 -13.02 8.68
N ASP A 88 7.40 -13.61 9.60
CA ASP A 88 6.72 -12.90 10.69
C ASP A 88 7.72 -12.14 11.57
N GLU A 89 8.79 -12.80 12.01
CA GLU A 89 9.87 -12.18 12.79
C GLU A 89 10.54 -11.01 12.03
N ALA A 90 10.77 -11.17 10.74
CA ALA A 90 11.37 -10.10 9.92
C ALA A 90 10.42 -8.89 9.76
N LEU A 91 9.12 -9.13 9.64
CA LEU A 91 8.11 -8.08 9.56
C LEU A 91 7.97 -7.33 10.90
N ALA A 92 8.10 -8.02 12.03
CA ALA A 92 8.04 -7.41 13.36
C ALA A 92 9.18 -6.42 13.65
N GLN A 93 10.31 -6.51 12.93
CA GLN A 93 11.46 -5.61 13.08
C GLN A 93 11.38 -4.36 12.20
N ARG A 94 10.32 -4.21 11.40
CA ARG A 94 10.21 -3.07 10.49
C ARG A 94 9.97 -1.78 11.27
N PRO A 95 10.61 -0.67 10.86
CA PRO A 95 10.31 0.63 11.44
C PRO A 95 8.85 1.00 11.13
N ALA A 96 8.25 1.79 12.02
CA ALA A 96 6.95 2.40 11.74
C ALA A 96 7.06 3.28 10.48
N PRO A 97 6.03 3.33 9.62
CA PRO A 97 6.02 4.23 8.48
C PRO A 97 6.18 5.67 8.96
N THR A 98 6.99 6.44 8.24
CA THR A 98 7.25 7.85 8.56
C THR A 98 6.13 8.69 7.96
N PRO A 99 5.39 9.48 8.75
CA PRO A 99 4.31 10.30 8.22
C PRO A 99 4.82 11.47 7.33
N PRO A 100 4.00 11.96 6.38
CA PRO A 100 4.36 12.97 5.38
C PRO A 100 4.98 14.25 5.96
N ALA A 101 4.53 14.66 7.14
CA ALA A 101 5.00 15.87 7.80
C ALA A 101 6.48 15.81 8.24
N GLN A 102 7.05 14.61 8.34
CA GLN A 102 8.43 14.41 8.78
C GLN A 102 9.44 14.32 7.61
N GLU A 103 9.01 13.90 6.42
CA GLU A 103 9.88 13.87 5.23
C GLU A 103 10.06 15.25 4.59
N ALA A 104 9.02 16.09 4.58
CA ALA A 104 9.12 17.45 4.05
C ALA A 104 10.03 18.39 4.88
N ALA A 105 10.48 17.94 6.06
CA ALA A 105 11.34 18.68 6.98
C ALA A 105 12.81 18.20 6.98
N ALA A 106 13.15 17.18 6.17
CA ALA A 106 14.49 16.62 6.01
C ALA A 106 15.14 17.07 4.69
#